data_AF-A0A172UR16-F1
#
_entry.id   AF-A0A172UR16-F1
#
_cell.length_a   1.000
_cell.length_b   1.000
_cell.length_c   1.000
_cell.angle_alpha   90.00
_cell.angle_beta   90.00
_cell.angle_gamma   90.00
#
_symmetry.space_group_name_H-M   'P 1'
#
loop_
_entity.id
_entity.type
_entity.pdbx_description
1 polymer ?
#
loop_
_entity_poly.entity_id
_entity_poly.type
_entity_poly.pdbx_seq_one_letter_code
_entity_poly.pdbx_strand_id
1 'polypeptide(L)'
;MSQRIRLHILEAADWKDGIITLLEPTSPYRPWQYAFGESRPGDYAIVVLGTDPASVLTKLARIDHEGPLGGALLRDYRLDLVDLTTLAMVLDLPSAFDSWRFDDDDAERAILALHETPIHGRVAYRWGHSSVAAARILLRCNGKCACCAEEIDLSGHDARDRVHVHTVDPIPRPVPDSPIRTYDKSGPARPYQAWLRESARDWPGVLCDRCHVRMRDGHFRSLIDFQFNRHPACGECGARRTQSIGYGMPMNPESWAPWRTMGGCCPREETWRCEVCLHEW
;
A
#
# COMPACT_ATOMS: atom_id res chain seq x y z
N MET A 1 -3.09 -24.86 -33.75
CA MET A 1 -2.07 -25.05 -32.70
C MET A 1 -2.31 -23.97 -31.65
N SER A 2 -2.83 -24.31 -30.46
CA SER A 2 -2.89 -23.34 -29.36
C SER A 2 -1.46 -22.90 -29.03
N GLN A 3 -1.26 -21.60 -28.89
CA GLN A 3 -0.03 -21.07 -28.30
C GLN A 3 0.07 -21.62 -26.87
N ARG A 4 1.19 -22.28 -26.51
CA ARG A 4 1.46 -22.63 -25.12
C ARG A 4 1.59 -21.34 -24.32
N ILE A 5 0.72 -21.16 -23.33
CA ILE A 5 0.75 -20.02 -22.42
C ILE A 5 1.77 -20.35 -21.33
N ARG A 6 2.65 -19.38 -21.04
CA ARG A 6 3.72 -19.51 -20.05
C ARG A 6 3.67 -18.32 -19.12
N LEU A 7 3.74 -18.58 -17.82
CA LEU A 7 3.83 -17.56 -16.79
C LEU A 7 5.05 -17.85 -15.94
N HIS A 8 6.06 -16.98 -16.01
CA HIS A 8 7.31 -17.14 -15.27
C HIS A 8 7.23 -16.50 -13.88
N ILE A 9 8.03 -16.98 -12.94
CA ILE A 9 8.11 -16.40 -11.59
C ILE A 9 9.37 -15.53 -11.49
N LEU A 10 9.17 -14.29 -11.05
CA LEU A 10 10.23 -13.37 -10.66
C LEU A 10 10.12 -13.15 -9.14
N GLU A 11 11.12 -13.60 -8.39
CA GLU A 11 11.07 -13.59 -6.92
C GLU A 11 12.13 -12.66 -6.34
N ALA A 12 11.74 -11.82 -5.37
CA ALA A 12 12.69 -11.12 -4.50
C ALA A 12 12.69 -11.76 -3.11
N ALA A 13 13.80 -12.40 -2.71
CA ALA A 13 13.89 -13.06 -1.41
C ALA A 13 13.74 -12.08 -0.23
N ASP A 14 14.27 -10.86 -0.33
CA ASP A 14 14.00 -9.76 0.60
C ASP A 14 12.91 -8.87 -0.01
N TRP A 15 11.72 -8.90 0.58
CA TRP A 15 10.58 -8.12 0.10
C TRP A 15 10.84 -6.61 0.10
N LYS A 16 11.65 -6.10 1.03
CA LYS A 16 11.88 -4.67 1.20
C LYS A 16 12.78 -4.16 0.08
N ASP A 17 13.85 -4.89 -0.20
CA ASP A 17 14.74 -4.59 -1.32
C ASP A 17 13.97 -4.72 -2.66
N GLY A 18 13.13 -5.75 -2.80
CA GLY A 18 12.22 -5.91 -3.94
C GLY A 18 11.36 -4.67 -4.17
N ILE A 19 10.65 -4.20 -3.16
CA ILE A 19 9.80 -3.00 -3.26
C ILE A 19 10.61 -1.73 -3.53
N ILE A 20 11.80 -1.59 -2.94
CA ILE A 20 12.66 -0.45 -3.23
C ILE A 20 13.00 -0.41 -4.72
N THR A 21 13.36 -1.53 -5.35
CA THR A 21 13.63 -1.56 -6.80
C THR A 21 12.38 -1.38 -7.67
N LEU A 22 11.18 -1.66 -7.16
CA LEU A 22 9.91 -1.33 -7.83
C LEU A 22 9.63 0.18 -7.82
N LEU A 23 9.95 0.85 -6.71
CA LEU A 23 9.71 2.29 -6.51
C LEU A 23 10.82 3.14 -7.11
N GLU A 24 12.06 2.66 -7.08
CA GLU A 24 13.27 3.30 -7.58
C GLU A 24 14.06 2.31 -8.46
N PRO A 25 13.74 2.22 -9.76
CA PRO A 25 14.41 1.32 -10.69
C PRO A 25 15.94 1.51 -10.80
N THR A 26 16.45 2.69 -10.44
CA THR A 26 17.89 2.97 -10.47
C THR A 26 18.62 2.55 -9.19
N SER A 27 17.89 2.03 -8.19
CA SER A 27 18.46 1.52 -6.94
C SER A 27 19.57 0.48 -7.20
N PRO A 28 20.63 0.45 -6.37
CA PRO A 28 21.71 -0.52 -6.51
C PRO A 28 21.29 -1.95 -6.12
N TYR A 29 20.15 -2.14 -5.46
CA TYR A 29 19.71 -3.47 -5.06
C TYR A 29 19.40 -4.36 -6.27
N ARG A 30 19.77 -5.64 -6.17
CA ARG A 30 19.51 -6.68 -7.18
C ARG A 30 18.86 -7.89 -6.51
N PRO A 31 17.64 -7.76 -5.97
CA PRO A 31 17.00 -8.80 -5.17
C PRO A 31 16.36 -9.90 -6.02
N TRP A 32 16.16 -9.65 -7.31
CA TRP A 32 15.36 -10.47 -8.20
C TRP A 32 16.09 -11.74 -8.64
N GLN A 33 15.43 -12.87 -8.41
CA GLN A 33 15.80 -14.21 -8.84
C GLN A 33 14.77 -14.71 -9.84
N TYR A 34 15.24 -15.44 -10.86
CA TYR A 34 14.41 -15.99 -11.91
C TYR A 34 15.12 -17.15 -12.61
N ALA A 35 14.35 -18.02 -13.27
CA ALA A 35 14.86 -19.07 -14.14
C ALA A 35 14.30 -18.91 -15.57
N PHE A 36 14.88 -17.99 -16.34
CA PHE A 36 14.40 -17.62 -17.68
C PHE A 36 14.82 -18.55 -18.82
N GLY A 37 15.20 -19.80 -18.54
CA GLY A 37 15.81 -20.72 -19.51
C GLY A 37 15.07 -20.84 -20.85
N GLU A 38 13.73 -20.74 -20.85
CA GLU A 38 12.89 -20.73 -22.06
C GLU A 38 12.00 -19.48 -22.21
N SER A 39 12.35 -18.37 -21.56
CA SER A 39 11.57 -17.13 -21.65
C SER A 39 11.68 -16.48 -23.04
N ARG A 40 10.63 -15.78 -23.45
CA ARG A 40 10.62 -14.95 -24.66
C ARG A 40 10.17 -13.53 -24.31
N PRO A 41 10.69 -12.51 -25.02
CA PRO A 41 10.12 -11.16 -24.92
C PRO A 41 8.62 -11.19 -25.15
N GLY A 42 7.90 -10.55 -24.24
CA GLY A 42 6.45 -10.48 -24.29
C GLY A 42 5.73 -11.52 -23.45
N ASP A 43 6.41 -12.57 -22.95
CA ASP A 43 5.87 -13.49 -21.95
C ASP A 43 5.50 -12.73 -20.66
N TYR A 44 4.54 -13.28 -19.89
CA TYR A 44 4.17 -12.73 -18.60
C TYR A 44 5.04 -13.29 -17.48
N ALA A 45 5.25 -12.47 -16.46
CA ALA A 45 5.84 -12.88 -15.20
C ALA A 45 4.97 -12.45 -14.01
N ILE A 46 4.79 -13.36 -13.06
CA ILE A 46 4.26 -13.07 -11.74
C ILE A 46 5.42 -12.61 -10.86
N VAL A 47 5.19 -11.54 -10.09
CA VAL A 47 6.22 -10.98 -9.20
C VAL A 47 5.93 -11.38 -7.78
N VAL A 48 6.85 -12.13 -7.18
CA VAL A 48 6.76 -12.66 -5.82
C VAL A 48 7.73 -11.90 -4.92
N LEU A 49 7.27 -11.55 -3.72
CA LEU A 49 8.06 -10.97 -2.65
C LEU A 49 8.16 -11.98 -1.52
N GLY A 50 9.37 -12.19 -1.01
CA GLY A 50 9.71 -13.01 0.15
C GLY A 50 9.26 -12.37 1.47
N THR A 51 7.99 -11.97 1.52
CA THR A 51 7.30 -11.69 2.77
C THR A 51 7.01 -13.01 3.50
N ASP A 52 6.65 -12.92 4.77
CA ASP A 52 6.06 -13.95 5.60
C ASP A 52 4.59 -13.61 5.92
N PRO A 53 3.61 -14.32 5.31
CA PRO A 53 3.78 -15.33 4.25
C PRO A 53 4.18 -14.70 2.90
N ALA A 54 4.69 -15.48 1.95
CA ALA A 54 5.12 -14.99 0.63
C ALA A 54 3.96 -14.31 -0.10
N SER A 55 4.23 -13.21 -0.80
CA SER A 55 3.17 -12.41 -1.44
C SER A 55 3.46 -12.15 -2.91
N VAL A 56 2.38 -11.91 -3.65
CA VAL A 56 2.36 -11.74 -5.09
C VAL A 56 1.85 -10.34 -5.42
N LEU A 57 2.51 -9.63 -6.33
CA LEU A 57 1.95 -8.41 -6.89
C LEU A 57 0.66 -8.71 -7.65
N THR A 58 -0.38 -7.90 -7.43
CA THR A 58 -1.68 -8.01 -8.12
C THR A 58 -1.64 -7.59 -9.60
N LYS A 59 -0.43 -7.49 -10.18
CA LYS A 59 -0.16 -7.09 -11.56
C LYS A 59 0.96 -7.97 -12.11
N LEU A 60 0.79 -8.37 -13.36
CA LEU A 60 1.80 -9.11 -14.09
C LEU A 60 2.85 -8.16 -14.66
N ALA A 61 4.11 -8.57 -14.53
CA ALA A 61 5.19 -7.99 -15.29
C ALA A 61 5.24 -8.62 -16.69
N ARG A 62 5.89 -7.93 -17.62
CA ARG A 62 6.15 -8.45 -18.96
C ARG A 62 7.64 -8.61 -19.16
N ILE A 63 8.07 -9.78 -19.62
CA ILE A 63 9.48 -10.07 -19.89
C ILE A 63 9.95 -9.23 -21.07
N ASP A 64 11.09 -8.55 -20.88
CA ASP A 64 11.76 -7.73 -21.87
C ASP A 64 13.28 -7.76 -21.65
N HIS A 65 14.07 -7.63 -22.72
CA HIS A 65 15.52 -7.82 -22.66
C HIS A 65 16.25 -6.78 -21.79
N GLU A 66 15.63 -5.65 -21.48
CA GLU A 66 16.25 -4.53 -20.74
C GLU A 66 15.41 -4.06 -19.53
N GLY A 67 14.43 -4.86 -19.08
CA GLY A 67 13.56 -4.46 -17.98
C GLY A 67 14.31 -4.24 -16.65
N PRO A 68 13.97 -3.21 -15.85
CA PRO A 68 14.68 -2.88 -14.61
C PRO A 68 14.51 -3.94 -13.51
N LEU A 69 13.49 -4.80 -13.63
CA LEU A 69 13.21 -5.88 -12.69
C LEU A 69 13.89 -7.17 -13.13
N GLY A 70 15.19 -7.09 -13.43
CA GLY A 70 15.98 -8.22 -13.91
C GLY A 70 15.55 -8.75 -15.29
N GLY A 71 15.09 -7.88 -16.19
CA GLY A 71 14.56 -8.29 -17.50
C GLY A 71 13.04 -8.36 -17.57
N ALA A 72 12.33 -7.68 -16.68
CA ALA A 72 10.88 -7.52 -16.77
C ALA A 72 10.44 -6.07 -16.52
N LEU A 73 9.31 -5.70 -17.10
CA LEU A 73 8.69 -4.37 -17.03
C LEU A 73 7.30 -4.45 -16.38
N LEU A 74 7.04 -3.55 -15.43
CA LEU A 74 5.71 -3.27 -14.89
C LEU A 74 5.23 -1.92 -15.44
N ARG A 75 4.03 -1.89 -16.03
CA ARG A 75 3.48 -0.70 -16.71
C ARG A 75 2.49 0.12 -15.86
N ASP A 76 2.18 -0.30 -14.63
CA ASP A 76 1.12 0.30 -13.80
C ASP A 76 1.64 0.60 -12.39
N TYR A 77 1.24 1.76 -11.84
CA TYR A 77 1.68 2.27 -10.54
C TYR A 77 0.73 1.90 -9.39
N ARG A 78 -0.45 1.33 -9.68
CA ARG A 78 -1.36 0.84 -8.63
C ARG A 78 -1.12 -0.63 -8.34
N LEU A 79 0.01 -0.87 -7.68
CA LEU A 79 0.41 -2.19 -7.20
C LEU A 79 -0.24 -2.49 -5.84
N ASP A 80 -0.67 -3.72 -5.66
CA ASP A 80 -1.04 -4.28 -4.36
C ASP A 80 -0.49 -5.70 -4.21
N LEU A 81 -0.73 -6.33 -3.07
CA LEU A 81 -0.21 -7.65 -2.74
C LEU A 81 -1.32 -8.61 -2.35
N VAL A 82 -1.21 -9.86 -2.78
CA VAL A 82 -2.00 -11.00 -2.29
C VAL A 82 -1.06 -12.05 -1.70
N ASP A 83 -1.49 -12.75 -0.66
CA ASP A 83 -0.75 -13.89 -0.13
C ASP A 83 -0.69 -15.02 -1.18
N LEU A 84 0.51 -15.53 -1.45
CA LEU A 84 0.75 -16.57 -2.47
C LEU A 84 0.00 -17.86 -2.15
N THR A 85 -0.07 -18.23 -0.87
CA THR A 85 -0.79 -19.44 -0.43
C THR A 85 -2.28 -19.32 -0.72
N THR A 86 -2.89 -18.20 -0.35
CA THR A 86 -4.29 -17.91 -0.64
C THR A 86 -4.54 -17.91 -2.15
N LEU A 87 -3.67 -17.28 -2.93
CA LEU A 87 -3.78 -17.27 -4.39
C LEU A 87 -3.71 -18.69 -4.97
N ALA A 88 -2.72 -19.48 -4.55
CA ALA A 88 -2.54 -20.84 -5.01
C ALA A 88 -3.72 -21.74 -4.65
N MET A 89 -4.27 -21.62 -3.43
CA MET A 89 -5.45 -22.36 -3.00
C MET A 89 -6.70 -21.97 -3.78
N VAL A 90 -6.94 -20.68 -3.98
CA VAL A 90 -8.13 -20.17 -4.69
C VAL A 90 -8.08 -20.52 -6.18
N LEU A 91 -6.89 -20.51 -6.76
CA LEU A 91 -6.68 -20.81 -8.17
C LEU A 91 -6.36 -22.27 -8.45
N ASP A 92 -6.25 -23.12 -7.43
CA ASP A 92 -5.83 -24.54 -7.53
C ASP A 92 -4.51 -24.71 -8.30
N LEU A 93 -3.47 -24.00 -7.84
CA LEU A 93 -2.12 -24.01 -8.44
C LEU A 93 -1.19 -24.92 -7.61
N PRO A 94 -1.14 -26.24 -7.89
CA PRO A 94 -0.40 -27.20 -7.08
C PRO A 94 1.11 -26.94 -7.10
N SER A 95 1.62 -26.35 -8.17
CA SER A 95 3.06 -26.10 -8.38
C SER A 95 3.53 -24.68 -8.02
N ALA A 96 2.72 -23.92 -7.27
CA ALA A 96 3.00 -22.51 -6.99
C ALA A 96 4.25 -22.27 -6.12
N PHE A 97 4.78 -23.33 -5.52
CA PHE A 97 5.87 -23.27 -4.54
C PHE A 97 7.12 -24.06 -4.94
N ASP A 98 7.05 -24.89 -5.97
CA ASP A 98 8.10 -25.83 -6.36
C ASP A 98 8.58 -25.65 -7.81
N SER A 99 7.89 -24.83 -8.60
CA SER A 99 8.25 -24.50 -9.98
C SER A 99 8.54 -23.01 -10.14
N TRP A 100 9.50 -22.66 -11.01
CA TRP A 100 9.77 -21.28 -11.42
C TRP A 100 8.85 -20.80 -12.56
N ARG A 101 7.88 -21.63 -12.98
CA ARG A 101 6.98 -21.36 -14.10
C ARG A 101 5.67 -22.12 -13.96
N PHE A 102 4.58 -21.49 -14.38
CA PHE A 102 3.31 -22.16 -14.69
C PHE A 102 3.18 -22.31 -16.21
N ASP A 103 2.66 -23.47 -16.63
CA ASP A 103 2.43 -23.80 -18.03
C ASP A 103 0.93 -24.01 -18.29
N ASP A 104 0.49 -23.72 -19.51
CA ASP A 104 -0.84 -24.02 -20.05
C ASP A 104 -1.99 -23.56 -19.11
N ASP A 105 -2.81 -24.49 -18.60
CA ASP A 105 -4.03 -24.17 -17.83
C ASP A 105 -3.74 -23.42 -16.51
N ASP A 106 -2.60 -23.72 -15.87
CA ASP A 106 -2.17 -23.05 -14.63
C ASP A 106 -1.79 -21.60 -14.92
N ALA A 107 -1.06 -21.39 -16.02
CA ALA A 107 -0.68 -20.06 -16.48
C ALA A 107 -1.91 -19.24 -16.87
N GLU A 108 -2.86 -19.83 -17.59
CA GLU A 108 -4.10 -19.16 -17.99
C GLU A 108 -4.92 -18.71 -16.78
N ARG A 109 -5.15 -19.60 -15.80
CA ARG A 109 -5.90 -19.26 -14.57
C ARG A 109 -5.25 -18.12 -13.79
N ALA A 110 -3.93 -18.17 -13.58
CA ALA A 110 -3.19 -17.13 -12.89
C ALA A 110 -3.21 -15.80 -13.67
N ILE A 111 -3.07 -15.84 -15.00
CA ILE A 111 -3.12 -14.65 -15.84
C ILE A 111 -4.50 -14.01 -15.78
N LEU A 112 -5.58 -14.77 -15.98
CA LEU A 112 -6.94 -14.24 -15.91
C LEU A 112 -7.25 -13.62 -14.54
N ALA A 113 -6.85 -14.29 -13.46
CA ALA A 113 -7.06 -13.80 -12.10
C ALA A 113 -6.35 -12.48 -11.81
N LEU A 114 -5.10 -12.31 -12.26
CA LEU A 114 -4.31 -11.11 -11.98
C LEU A 114 -4.48 -9.99 -13.03
N HIS A 115 -4.78 -10.33 -14.27
CA HIS A 115 -4.90 -9.39 -15.38
C HIS A 115 -6.33 -8.85 -15.53
N GLU A 116 -7.35 -9.72 -15.45
CA GLU A 116 -8.74 -9.35 -15.73
C GLU A 116 -9.53 -8.94 -14.49
N THR A 117 -9.11 -9.38 -13.31
CA THR A 117 -9.72 -8.96 -12.04
C THR A 117 -8.79 -7.97 -11.33
N PRO A 118 -8.99 -6.65 -11.48
CA PRO A 118 -8.16 -5.68 -10.78
C PRO A 118 -8.38 -5.77 -9.28
N ILE A 119 -7.49 -6.47 -8.58
CA ILE A 119 -7.45 -6.50 -7.13
C ILE A 119 -6.83 -5.18 -6.66
N HIS A 120 -7.69 -4.23 -6.30
CA HIS A 120 -7.29 -2.99 -5.65
C HIS A 120 -7.34 -3.18 -4.14
N GLY A 121 -6.20 -3.10 -3.46
CA GLY A 121 -6.24 -3.21 -2.00
C GLY A 121 -6.82 -1.98 -1.35
N ARG A 122 -7.50 -2.26 -0.24
CA ARG A 122 -8.18 -1.27 0.59
C ARG A 122 -7.23 -0.78 1.67
N VAL A 123 -7.50 0.40 2.22
CA VAL A 123 -6.73 0.95 3.35
C VAL A 123 -6.59 -0.05 4.50
N ALA A 124 -7.64 -0.84 4.75
CA ALA A 124 -7.69 -1.88 5.77
C ALA A 124 -6.60 -2.96 5.61
N TYR A 125 -6.11 -3.25 4.40
CA TYR A 125 -5.12 -4.31 4.15
C TYR A 125 -3.71 -3.93 4.58
N ARG A 126 -3.49 -2.67 4.95
CA ARG A 126 -2.23 -2.12 5.49
C ARG A 126 -2.13 -2.23 7.00
N TRP A 127 -3.17 -2.72 7.66
CA TRP A 127 -3.18 -2.90 9.11
C TRP A 127 -2.68 -4.29 9.47
N GLY A 128 -2.03 -4.41 10.63
CA GLY A 128 -1.32 -5.60 11.07
C GLY A 128 0.20 -5.44 11.03
N HIS A 129 0.87 -6.40 11.66
CA HIS A 129 2.33 -6.43 11.84
C HIS A 129 3.04 -7.46 10.95
N SER A 130 2.32 -8.08 10.01
CA SER A 130 2.95 -8.98 9.03
C SER A 130 3.81 -8.18 8.05
N SER A 131 4.82 -8.85 7.51
CA SER A 131 5.65 -8.27 6.46
C SER A 131 4.84 -7.97 5.18
N VAL A 132 3.76 -8.71 4.90
CA VAL A 132 2.80 -8.37 3.82
C VAL A 132 2.11 -7.03 4.07
N ALA A 133 1.69 -6.76 5.32
CA ALA A 133 1.11 -5.46 5.66
C ALA A 133 2.16 -4.35 5.52
N ALA A 134 3.38 -4.57 6.02
CA ALA A 134 4.48 -3.63 5.87
C ALA A 134 4.84 -3.35 4.39
N ALA A 135 4.84 -4.38 3.56
CA ALA A 135 5.06 -4.30 2.12
C ALA A 135 3.98 -3.46 1.43
N ARG A 136 2.69 -3.68 1.74
CA ARG A 136 1.58 -2.86 1.23
C ARG A 136 1.69 -1.40 1.67
N ILE A 137 2.16 -1.14 2.91
CA ILE A 137 2.41 0.21 3.39
C ILE A 137 3.49 0.89 2.54
N LEU A 138 4.62 0.21 2.31
CA LEU A 138 5.75 0.74 1.56
C LEU A 138 5.39 1.04 0.09
N LEU A 139 4.77 0.07 -0.60
CA LEU A 139 4.28 0.25 -1.98
C LEU A 139 3.33 1.45 -2.08
N ARG A 140 2.39 1.59 -1.13
CA ARG A 140 1.39 2.65 -1.19
C ARG A 140 1.95 4.05 -0.93
N CYS A 141 3.06 4.17 -0.22
CA CYS A 141 3.71 5.45 0.03
C CYS A 141 4.36 6.06 -1.22
N ASN A 142 4.61 5.25 -2.26
CA ASN A 142 5.13 5.71 -3.56
C ASN A 142 6.35 6.64 -3.41
N GLY A 143 7.31 6.23 -2.57
CA GLY A 143 8.54 6.99 -2.30
C GLY A 143 8.38 8.21 -1.41
N LYS A 144 7.21 8.49 -0.82
CA LYS A 144 6.99 9.70 0.02
C LYS A 144 6.78 9.37 1.49
N CYS A 145 7.35 10.23 2.35
CA CYS A 145 7.12 10.18 3.78
C CYS A 145 5.67 10.55 4.11
N ALA A 146 4.97 9.71 4.86
CA ALA A 146 3.59 9.93 5.29
C ALA A 146 3.43 11.19 6.16
N CYS A 147 4.50 11.60 6.82
CA CYS A 147 4.51 12.76 7.70
C CYS A 147 4.84 14.06 6.97
N CYS A 148 6.04 14.16 6.40
CA CYS A 148 6.52 15.41 5.81
C CYS A 148 6.19 15.57 4.32
N ALA A 149 5.60 14.55 3.68
CA ALA A 149 5.29 14.51 2.26
C ALA A 149 6.50 14.60 1.30
N GLU A 150 7.69 14.90 1.82
CA GLU A 150 8.96 14.83 1.10
C GLU A 150 9.25 13.43 0.55
N GLU A 151 9.94 13.41 -0.58
CA GLU A 151 10.47 12.19 -1.18
C GLU A 151 11.56 11.58 -0.31
N ILE A 152 11.54 10.25 -0.22
CA ILE A 152 12.53 9.44 0.46
C ILE A 152 13.53 9.01 -0.62
N ASP A 153 14.79 9.32 -0.40
CA ASP A 153 15.87 8.86 -1.26
C ASP A 153 16.00 7.34 -1.15
N LEU A 154 15.63 6.64 -2.23
CA LEU A 154 15.68 5.19 -2.37
C LEU A 154 16.83 4.71 -3.28
N SER A 155 17.67 5.64 -3.75
CA SER A 155 18.75 5.39 -4.71
C SER A 155 20.06 4.92 -4.05
N GLY A 156 20.20 5.12 -2.75
CA GLY A 156 21.39 4.75 -1.98
C GLY A 156 21.48 3.27 -1.63
N HIS A 157 22.69 2.80 -1.33
CA HIS A 157 22.93 1.43 -0.80
C HIS A 157 22.37 1.25 0.62
N ASP A 158 22.13 2.34 1.33
CA ASP A 158 21.55 2.43 2.67
C ASP A 158 20.03 2.74 2.64
N ALA A 159 19.40 2.77 1.46
CA ALA A 159 17.99 3.10 1.29
C ALA A 159 17.08 2.26 2.20
N ARG A 160 17.38 0.96 2.33
CA ARG A 160 16.63 0.04 3.22
C ARG A 160 16.63 0.49 4.68
N ASP A 161 17.68 1.14 5.15
CA ASP A 161 17.81 1.56 6.55
C ASP A 161 17.24 2.97 6.79
N ARG A 162 17.11 3.77 5.72
CA ARG A 162 16.58 5.13 5.75
C ARG A 162 15.06 5.22 5.60
N VAL A 163 14.42 4.11 5.23
CA VAL A 163 12.98 3.97 5.07
C VAL A 163 12.37 3.13 6.19
N HIS A 164 11.51 3.74 7.00
CA HIS A 164 10.94 3.13 8.21
C HIS A 164 9.45 2.88 8.02
N VAL A 165 9.03 1.62 8.11
CA VAL A 165 7.63 1.24 7.96
C VAL A 165 6.96 1.21 9.33
N HIS A 166 5.97 2.06 9.55
CA HIS A 166 5.14 2.12 10.75
C HIS A 166 3.89 1.26 10.58
N THR A 167 3.92 0.06 11.15
CA THR A 167 2.78 -0.87 11.21
C THR A 167 1.91 -0.61 12.43
N VAL A 168 0.62 -0.90 12.33
CA VAL A 168 -0.35 -0.65 13.41
C VAL A 168 -1.32 -1.82 13.59
N ASP A 169 -1.79 -2.02 14.82
CA ASP A 169 -2.73 -3.08 15.17
C ASP A 169 -4.04 -2.98 14.36
N PRO A 170 -4.56 -4.09 13.81
CA PRO A 170 -5.86 -4.08 13.12
C PRO A 170 -6.98 -3.52 14.00
N ILE A 171 -7.80 -2.65 13.43
CA ILE A 171 -8.95 -2.11 14.16
C ILE A 171 -10.01 -3.21 14.26
N PRO A 172 -10.46 -3.58 15.49
CA PRO A 172 -11.48 -4.59 15.68
C PRO A 172 -12.76 -4.21 14.97
N ARG A 173 -13.35 -5.14 14.20
CA ARG A 173 -14.63 -4.89 13.51
C ARG A 173 -15.66 -4.31 14.51
N PRO A 174 -16.44 -3.29 14.09
CA PRO A 174 -17.45 -2.73 14.96
C PRO A 174 -18.48 -3.81 15.31
N VAL A 175 -19.04 -3.72 16.52
CA VAL A 175 -20.19 -4.55 16.88
C VAL A 175 -21.29 -4.28 15.84
N PRO A 176 -21.81 -5.31 15.18
CA PRO A 176 -22.85 -5.12 14.18
C PRO A 176 -24.05 -4.45 14.83
N ASP A 177 -24.67 -3.52 14.10
CA ASP A 177 -25.97 -3.01 14.50
C ASP A 177 -26.96 -4.17 14.68
N SER A 178 -27.89 -4.03 15.62
CA SER A 178 -29.00 -4.97 15.76
C SER A 178 -29.65 -5.21 14.39
N PRO A 179 -29.81 -6.48 13.96
CA PRO A 179 -30.46 -6.79 12.69
C PRO A 179 -31.94 -6.35 12.69
N ILE A 180 -32.50 -6.08 13.87
CA ILE A 180 -33.84 -5.52 14.06
C ILE A 180 -33.71 -3.99 14.00
N ARG A 181 -34.16 -3.40 12.89
CA ARG A 181 -34.31 -1.95 12.76
C ARG A 181 -35.39 -1.47 13.73
N THR A 182 -34.98 -0.83 14.82
CA THR A 182 -35.90 0.03 15.59
C THR A 182 -36.12 1.32 14.81
N TYR A 183 -37.33 1.89 14.91
CA TYR A 183 -37.77 3.07 14.15
C TYR A 183 -36.84 4.31 14.29
N ASP A 184 -35.98 4.35 15.31
CA ASP A 184 -35.10 5.47 15.62
C ASP A 184 -33.75 5.48 14.87
N LYS A 185 -33.39 4.44 14.10
CA LYS A 185 -32.15 4.48 13.30
C LYS A 185 -32.39 5.07 11.90
N SER A 186 -32.58 6.39 11.86
CA SER A 186 -32.64 7.17 10.63
C SER A 186 -31.23 7.60 10.20
N GLY A 187 -30.63 6.85 9.26
CA GLY A 187 -29.39 7.22 8.60
C GLY A 187 -28.88 6.14 7.65
N PRO A 188 -28.20 6.50 6.54
CA PRO A 188 -27.54 5.51 5.69
C PRO A 188 -26.44 4.77 6.48
N ALA A 189 -26.25 3.49 6.19
CA ALA A 189 -25.15 2.71 6.76
C ALA A 189 -23.82 3.41 6.42
N ARG A 190 -23.01 3.72 7.44
CA ARG A 190 -21.70 4.36 7.22
C ARG A 190 -20.76 3.38 6.51
N PRO A 191 -20.00 3.83 5.50
CA PRO A 191 -18.96 3.00 4.91
C PRO A 191 -17.91 2.57 5.94
N TYR A 192 -17.45 1.32 5.85
CA TYR A 192 -16.42 0.78 6.74
C TYR A 192 -15.14 1.63 6.78
N GLN A 193 -14.79 2.31 5.67
CA GLN A 193 -13.59 3.15 5.57
C GLN A 193 -13.70 4.42 6.42
N ALA A 194 -14.87 5.09 6.41
CA ALA A 194 -15.13 6.23 7.26
C ALA A 194 -15.04 5.84 8.75
N TRP A 195 -15.64 4.72 9.13
CA TRP A 195 -15.55 4.20 10.50
C TRP A 195 -14.11 3.86 10.91
N LEU A 196 -13.34 3.23 10.01
CA LEU A 196 -11.94 2.88 10.26
C LEU A 196 -11.10 4.13 10.55
N ARG A 197 -11.32 5.20 9.77
CA ARG A 197 -10.66 6.48 9.95
C ARG A 197 -11.02 7.15 11.29
N GLU A 198 -12.30 7.17 11.66
CA GLU A 198 -12.79 7.77 12.91
C GLU A 198 -12.31 7.01 14.16
N SER A 199 -12.21 5.68 14.06
CA SER A 199 -11.85 4.80 15.18
C SER A 199 -10.34 4.62 15.36
N ALA A 200 -9.54 5.06 14.40
CA ALA A 200 -8.10 4.91 14.39
C ALA A 200 -7.43 5.72 15.50
N ARG A 201 -6.70 5.03 16.39
CA ARG A 201 -5.81 5.65 17.39
C ARG A 201 -4.38 5.82 16.88
N ASP A 202 -4.04 5.10 15.83
CA ASP A 202 -2.78 5.18 15.10
C ASP A 202 -3.04 4.96 13.61
N TRP A 203 -2.06 5.16 12.75
CA TRP A 203 -2.22 5.03 11.30
C TRP A 203 -1.00 4.41 10.63
N PRO A 204 -1.18 3.46 9.69
CA PRO A 204 -0.05 2.87 9.00
C PRO A 204 0.60 3.88 8.02
N GLY A 205 1.92 3.90 7.95
CA GLY A 205 2.64 4.81 7.06
C GLY A 205 4.14 4.53 6.95
N VAL A 206 4.79 5.16 5.98
CA VAL A 206 6.25 5.16 5.86
C VAL A 206 6.81 6.48 6.38
N LEU A 207 7.89 6.41 7.15
CA LEU A 207 8.64 7.55 7.65
C LEU A 207 10.01 7.59 6.99
N CYS A 208 10.43 8.80 6.58
CA CYS A 208 11.84 9.05 6.35
C CYS A 208 12.60 9.04 7.68
N ASP A 209 13.91 8.79 7.62
CA ASP A 209 14.77 8.73 8.80
C ASP A 209 14.62 9.93 9.76
N ARG A 210 14.56 11.15 9.22
CA ARG A 210 14.33 12.37 10.02
C ARG A 210 13.00 12.35 10.77
N CYS A 211 11.91 11.90 10.15
CA CYS A 211 10.61 11.84 10.80
C CYS A 211 10.57 10.71 11.84
N HIS A 212 11.20 9.57 11.53
CA HIS A 212 11.32 8.45 12.45
C HIS A 212 12.07 8.84 13.74
N VAL A 213 13.25 9.47 13.61
CA VAL A 213 14.02 9.97 14.76
C VAL A 213 13.23 11.00 15.57
N ARG A 214 12.59 11.98 14.90
CA ARG A 214 11.79 13.00 15.60
C ARG A 214 10.57 12.42 16.33
N MET A 215 9.92 11.42 15.75
CA MET A 215 8.79 10.73 16.38
C MET A 215 9.25 10.01 17.64
N ARG A 216 10.37 9.27 17.56
CA ARG A 216 10.99 8.56 18.68
C ARG A 216 11.44 9.51 19.79
N ASP A 217 12.20 10.55 19.46
CA ASP A 217 12.77 11.49 20.43
C ASP A 217 11.70 12.38 21.08
N GLY A 218 10.59 12.62 20.37
CA GLY A 218 9.39 13.26 20.91
C GLY A 218 8.50 12.34 21.75
N HIS A 219 8.89 11.07 21.94
CA HIS A 219 8.13 10.03 22.64
C HIS A 219 6.71 9.78 22.09
N PHE A 220 6.49 10.04 20.80
CA PHE A 220 5.23 9.73 20.15
C PHE A 220 5.18 8.24 19.79
N ARG A 221 4.14 7.55 20.25
CA ARG A 221 3.87 6.14 19.89
C ARG A 221 2.90 6.00 18.71
N SER A 222 2.12 7.05 18.46
CA SER A 222 1.13 7.10 17.39
C SER A 222 1.57 8.08 16.31
N LEU A 223 1.48 7.64 15.06
CA LEU A 223 1.69 8.47 13.88
C LEU A 223 0.66 9.59 13.80
N ILE A 224 -0.58 9.33 14.25
CA ILE A 224 -1.65 10.33 14.31
C ILE A 224 -1.24 11.47 15.26
N ASP A 225 -0.83 11.14 16.49
CA ASP A 225 -0.44 12.13 17.48
C ASP A 225 0.79 12.92 17.04
N PHE A 226 1.79 12.23 16.48
CA PHE A 226 2.98 12.87 15.92
C PHE A 226 2.62 13.84 14.79
N GLN A 227 1.70 13.45 13.89
CA GLN A 227 1.33 14.30 12.78
C GLN A 227 0.53 15.53 13.23
N PHE A 228 -0.44 15.37 14.14
CA PHE A 228 -1.17 16.51 14.70
C PHE A 228 -0.27 17.44 15.51
N ASN A 229 0.78 16.93 16.16
CA ASN A 229 1.76 17.76 16.84
C ASN A 229 2.57 18.65 15.86
N ARG A 230 2.78 18.18 14.63
CA ARG A 230 3.47 18.93 13.57
C ARG A 230 2.60 19.96 12.89
N HIS A 231 1.29 19.80 12.93
CA HIS A 231 0.35 20.76 12.36
C HIS A 231 0.22 21.99 13.28
N PRO A 232 -0.11 23.17 12.74
CA PRO A 232 -0.32 24.36 13.56
C PRO A 232 -1.49 24.15 14.53
N ALA A 233 -1.38 24.70 15.74
CA ALA A 233 -2.53 24.77 16.64
C ALA A 233 -3.59 25.70 16.04
N CYS A 234 -4.86 25.42 16.33
CA CYS A 234 -5.95 26.29 15.88
C CYS A 234 -5.84 27.68 16.55
N GLY A 235 -5.87 28.75 15.75
CA GLY A 235 -5.83 30.13 16.26
C GLY A 235 -7.05 30.52 17.09
N GLU A 236 -8.22 29.92 16.81
CA GLU A 236 -9.49 30.25 17.48
C GLU A 236 -9.66 29.53 18.82
N CYS A 237 -9.38 28.21 18.87
CA CYS A 237 -9.64 27.40 20.07
C CYS A 237 -8.38 26.81 20.73
N GLY A 238 -7.20 27.01 20.16
CA GLY A 238 -5.94 26.46 20.66
C GLY A 238 -5.78 24.94 20.51
N ALA A 239 -6.77 24.24 19.97
CA ALA A 239 -6.75 22.79 19.85
C ALA A 239 -5.62 22.32 18.91
N ARG A 240 -4.97 21.20 19.28
CA ARG A 240 -3.95 20.50 18.47
C ARG A 240 -4.55 19.33 17.69
N ARG A 241 -5.64 19.63 16.98
CA ARG A 241 -6.38 18.68 16.12
C ARG A 241 -6.65 19.33 14.76
N THR A 242 -5.61 19.91 14.17
CA THR A 242 -5.70 20.63 12.90
C THR A 242 -5.46 19.66 11.76
N GLN A 243 -6.33 19.67 10.76
CA GLN A 243 -6.25 18.84 9.55
C GLN A 243 -5.81 19.70 8.37
N SER A 244 -4.97 19.17 7.48
CA SER A 244 -4.68 19.82 6.20
C SER A 244 -5.87 19.66 5.25
N ILE A 245 -6.23 20.71 4.53
CA ILE A 245 -7.31 20.68 3.54
C ILE A 245 -6.78 20.19 2.19
N GLY A 246 -7.44 19.16 1.65
CA GLY A 246 -7.24 18.69 0.28
C GLY A 246 -8.36 19.17 -0.64
N TYR A 247 -8.00 19.93 -1.67
CA TYR A 247 -8.90 20.34 -2.76
C TYR A 247 -8.75 19.46 -4.00
N GLY A 248 -9.71 19.60 -4.92
CA GLY A 248 -9.77 18.86 -6.18
C GLY A 248 -10.89 17.83 -6.18
N MET A 249 -10.88 16.90 -7.14
CA MET A 249 -11.85 15.79 -7.19
C MET A 249 -11.25 14.56 -6.49
N PRO A 250 -11.46 14.38 -5.17
CA PRO A 250 -10.90 13.25 -4.47
C PRO A 250 -11.61 11.96 -4.88
N MET A 251 -10.85 11.01 -5.41
CA MET A 251 -11.38 9.69 -5.81
C MET A 251 -11.89 8.87 -4.61
N ASN A 252 -11.34 9.07 -3.41
CA ASN A 252 -11.77 8.38 -2.19
C ASN A 252 -11.29 9.13 -0.91
N PRO A 253 -12.08 10.09 -0.40
CA PRO A 253 -11.74 10.87 0.80
C PRO A 253 -11.77 10.03 2.09
N GLU A 254 -12.60 8.99 2.12
CA GLU A 254 -12.73 8.08 3.28
C GLU A 254 -11.46 7.25 3.50
N SER A 255 -10.64 7.10 2.45
CA SER A 255 -9.33 6.45 2.52
C SER A 255 -8.20 7.35 3.04
N TRP A 256 -8.45 8.64 3.23
CA TRP A 256 -7.44 9.60 3.67
C TRP A 256 -7.12 9.43 5.15
N ALA A 257 -5.87 9.76 5.50
CA ALA A 257 -5.43 9.74 6.89
C ALA A 257 -6.24 10.74 7.75
N PRO A 258 -6.40 10.48 9.07
CA PRO A 258 -7.23 11.28 9.97
C PRO A 258 -6.88 12.77 10.03
N TRP A 259 -5.63 13.13 9.72
CA TRP A 259 -5.14 14.50 9.70
C TRP A 259 -5.38 15.25 8.37
N ARG A 260 -6.19 14.71 7.44
CA ARG A 260 -6.55 15.36 6.16
C ARG A 260 -8.05 15.49 5.99
N THR A 261 -8.57 16.65 5.63
CA THR A 261 -10.01 16.84 5.32
C THR A 261 -10.23 17.28 3.88
N MET A 262 -11.44 17.03 3.35
CA MET A 262 -11.85 17.54 2.05
C MET A 262 -12.25 19.02 2.15
N GLY A 263 -11.74 19.86 1.24
CA GLY A 263 -12.14 21.27 1.09
C GLY A 263 -13.10 21.56 -0.04
N GLY A 264 -13.32 20.59 -0.94
CA GLY A 264 -14.19 20.71 -2.12
C GLY A 264 -13.41 20.62 -3.44
N CYS A 265 -14.11 20.78 -4.56
CA CYS A 265 -13.54 20.60 -5.90
C CYS A 265 -12.61 21.73 -6.34
N CYS A 266 -12.92 22.97 -5.96
CA CYS A 266 -12.14 24.15 -6.33
C CYS A 266 -11.17 24.52 -5.21
N PRO A 267 -9.88 24.77 -5.51
CA PRO A 267 -8.93 25.31 -4.54
C PRO A 267 -9.44 26.62 -3.92
N ARG A 268 -9.17 26.79 -2.63
CA ARG A 268 -9.33 28.06 -1.91
C ARG A 268 -8.02 28.42 -1.21
N GLU A 269 -8.00 29.56 -0.54
CA GLU A 269 -6.82 30.04 0.19
C GLU A 269 -6.61 29.29 1.50
N GLU A 270 -7.69 28.80 2.13
CA GLU A 270 -7.59 28.06 3.38
C GLU A 270 -6.86 26.74 3.17
N THR A 271 -5.91 26.41 4.04
CA THR A 271 -5.12 25.17 3.93
C THR A 271 -5.25 24.28 5.15
N TRP A 272 -5.87 24.80 6.21
CA TRP A 272 -6.05 24.14 7.49
C TRP A 272 -7.49 24.20 7.95
N ARG A 273 -7.93 23.14 8.64
CA ARG A 273 -9.22 23.09 9.32
C ARG A 273 -9.04 22.53 10.71
N CYS A 274 -9.65 23.14 11.71
CA CYS A 274 -9.70 22.57 13.05
C CYS A 274 -10.77 21.48 13.13
N GLU A 275 -10.42 20.28 13.61
CA GLU A 275 -11.40 19.20 13.83
C GLU A 275 -12.40 19.55 14.95
N VAL A 276 -12.00 20.39 15.92
CA VAL A 276 -12.78 20.68 17.13
C VAL A 276 -13.80 21.80 16.90
N CYS A 277 -13.35 22.98 16.45
CA CYS A 277 -14.24 24.14 16.24
C CYS A 277 -14.62 24.36 14.78
N LEU A 278 -14.12 23.53 13.86
CA LEU A 278 -14.39 23.59 12.42
C LEU A 278 -13.92 24.88 11.71
N HIS A 279 -13.15 25.74 12.38
CA HIS A 279 -12.53 26.92 11.77
C HIS A 279 -11.57 26.51 10.65
N GLU A 280 -11.64 27.21 9.52
CA GLU A 280 -10.79 27.04 8.33
C GLU A 280 -9.94 28.30 8.12
N TRP A 281 -8.64 28.12 7.81
CA TRP A 281 -7.67 29.21 7.58
C TRP A 281 -6.47 28.75 6.73
#